data_AF-A0A7U7TRI7-F1
#
_entry.id   AF-A0A7U7TRI7-F1
#
_cell.length_a   1.000
_cell.length_b   1.000
_cell.length_c   1.000
_cell.angle_alpha   90.00
_cell.angle_beta   90.00
_cell.angle_gamma   90.00
#
_symmetry.space_group_name_H-M   'P 1'
#
loop_
_entity.id
_entity.type
_entity.pdbx_description
1 polymer ?
#
loop_
_entity_poly.entity_id
_entity_poly.type
_entity_poly.pdbx_seq_one_letter_code
_entity_poly.pdbx_strand_id
1 'polypeptide(L)'
;MGAWGFDPWDSDEAADWFGEFMKHVDIDFIIQTVEEVENNEYDYERIRAVSYIVEMLGKSYIWPVDYYEDLDKMVEKLINLLTLMIEPDSDFLDMWGNNPEIIIAVQKQIDVLKKR
;
A
#
# COMPACT_ATOMS: atom_id res chain seq x y z
N MET A 1 -22.34 -17.65 9.56
CA MET A 1 -20.93 -17.26 9.63
C MET A 1 -20.13 -18.28 8.82
N GLY A 2 -20.12 -18.12 7.49
CA GLY A 2 -19.40 -19.02 6.60
C GLY A 2 -18.02 -18.46 6.32
N ALA A 3 -16.98 -19.02 6.94
CA ALA A 3 -15.62 -18.70 6.52
C ALA A 3 -15.41 -19.24 5.09
N TRP A 4 -14.93 -18.38 4.19
CA TRP A 4 -14.62 -18.71 2.80
C TRP A 4 -13.12 -18.94 2.57
N GLY A 5 -12.31 -18.67 3.58
CA GLY A 5 -10.86 -18.76 3.53
C GLY A 5 -10.24 -18.78 4.92
N PHE A 6 -8.92 -18.55 4.97
CA PHE A 6 -8.12 -18.65 6.19
C PHE A 6 -7.68 -17.27 6.72
N ASP A 7 -7.84 -16.23 5.91
CA ASP A 7 -7.43 -14.90 6.30
C ASP A 7 -8.47 -14.23 7.22
N PRO A 8 -8.06 -13.26 8.06
CA PRO A 8 -8.94 -12.64 9.05
C PRO A 8 -10.20 -11.95 8.48
N TRP A 9 -10.20 -11.63 7.19
CA TRP A 9 -11.31 -10.99 6.48
C TRP A 9 -12.18 -11.98 5.68
N ASP A 10 -11.79 -13.25 5.58
CA ASP A 10 -12.48 -14.26 4.75
C ASP A 10 -13.70 -14.88 5.45
N SER A 11 -14.54 -14.05 6.07
CA SER A 11 -15.85 -14.45 6.60
C SER A 11 -16.84 -13.31 6.47
N ASP A 12 -18.13 -13.62 6.28
CA ASP A 12 -19.21 -12.64 6.17
C ASP A 12 -19.09 -11.50 7.20
N GLU A 13 -19.03 -11.84 8.49
CA GLU A 13 -19.01 -10.86 9.57
C GLU A 13 -17.75 -10.03 9.64
N ALA A 14 -16.60 -10.61 9.30
CA ALA A 14 -15.36 -9.86 9.25
C ALA A 14 -15.39 -8.86 8.09
N ALA A 15 -15.84 -9.29 6.91
CA ALA A 15 -16.00 -8.43 5.75
C ALA A 15 -17.00 -7.29 6.02
N ASP A 16 -18.15 -7.58 6.63
CA ASP A 16 -19.12 -6.56 7.05
C ASP A 16 -18.52 -5.57 8.04
N TRP A 17 -17.76 -6.06 9.03
CA TRP A 17 -17.09 -5.19 10.01
C TRP A 17 -16.05 -4.28 9.34
N PHE A 18 -15.22 -4.82 8.44
CA PHE A 18 -14.26 -4.01 7.67
C PHE A 18 -14.97 -2.99 6.78
N GLY A 19 -16.09 -3.38 6.16
CA GLY A 19 -16.93 -2.46 5.39
C GLY A 19 -17.42 -1.28 6.21
N GLU A 20 -17.89 -1.51 7.45
CA GLU A 20 -18.25 -0.42 8.37
C GLU A 20 -17.04 0.40 8.84
N PHE A 21 -15.92 -0.25 9.15
CA PHE A 21 -14.68 0.43 9.54
C PHE A 21 -14.21 1.40 8.46
N MET A 22 -14.22 0.99 7.19
CA MET A 22 -13.74 1.80 6.08
C MET A 22 -14.61 3.03 5.80
N LYS A 23 -15.88 3.05 6.24
CA LYS A 23 -16.71 4.28 6.20
C LYS A 23 -16.20 5.40 7.10
N HIS A 24 -15.34 5.06 8.06
CA HIS A 24 -14.71 6.02 8.98
C HIS A 24 -13.27 6.37 8.57
N VAL A 25 -12.74 5.72 7.53
CA VAL A 25 -11.42 6.01 6.98
C VAL A 25 -11.56 7.05 5.88
N ASP A 26 -10.70 8.06 5.90
CA ASP A 26 -10.63 9.05 4.83
C ASP A 26 -9.85 8.47 3.63
N ILE A 27 -10.59 7.80 2.74
CA ILE A 27 -10.03 7.15 1.55
C ILE A 27 -9.55 8.19 0.54
N ASP A 28 -10.26 9.31 0.41
CA ASP A 28 -9.88 10.40 -0.47
C ASP A 28 -8.52 10.97 -0.04
N PHE A 29 -8.24 11.10 1.25
CA PHE A 29 -6.91 11.49 1.75
C PHE A 29 -5.81 10.50 1.35
N ILE A 30 -6.09 9.19 1.37
CA ILE A 30 -5.12 8.17 0.94
C ILE A 30 -4.85 8.31 -0.57
N ILE A 31 -5.89 8.41 -1.38
CA ILE A 31 -5.79 8.59 -2.84
C ILE A 31 -5.01 9.86 -3.15
N GLN A 32 -5.40 10.98 -2.55
CA GLN A 32 -4.73 12.27 -2.74
C GLN A 32 -3.25 12.18 -2.33
N THR A 33 -2.92 11.48 -1.24
CA THR A 33 -1.54 11.29 -0.84
C THR A 33 -0.74 10.52 -1.89
N VAL A 34 -1.31 9.47 -2.50
CA VAL A 34 -0.64 8.73 -3.59
C VAL A 34 -0.37 9.64 -4.79
N GLU A 35 -1.34 10.46 -5.20
CA GLU A 35 -1.16 11.41 -6.30
C GLU A 35 -0.11 12.49 -5.97
N GLU A 36 -0.06 12.98 -4.74
CA GLU A 36 0.92 13.98 -4.32
C GLU A 36 2.35 13.43 -4.32
N VAL A 37 2.57 12.22 -3.79
CA VAL A 37 3.91 11.63 -3.73
C VAL A 37 4.39 11.15 -5.09
N GLU A 38 3.48 10.80 -6.02
CA GLU A 38 3.85 10.53 -7.42
C GLU A 38 4.45 11.78 -8.09
N ASN A 39 3.95 12.97 -7.75
CA ASN A 39 4.49 14.23 -8.24
C ASN A 39 5.73 14.72 -7.44
N ASN A 40 6.13 14.00 -6.39
CA ASN A 40 7.27 14.32 -5.54
C ASN A 40 7.97 13.05 -5.06
N GLU A 41 8.76 12.44 -5.95
CA GLU A 41 9.45 11.16 -5.71
C GLU A 41 10.47 11.18 -4.55
N TYR A 42 10.81 12.35 -4.02
CA TYR A 42 11.68 12.54 -2.86
C TYR A 42 10.97 12.44 -1.51
N ASP A 43 9.63 12.34 -1.48
CA ASP A 43 8.83 12.20 -0.26
C ASP A 43 8.81 10.75 0.26
N TYR A 44 10.01 10.21 0.50
CA TYR A 44 10.26 8.80 0.79
C TYR A 44 9.46 8.28 1.99
N GLU A 45 9.32 9.09 3.04
CA GLU A 45 8.57 8.73 4.23
C GLU A 45 7.08 8.54 3.92
N ARG A 46 6.46 9.48 3.18
CA ARG A 46 5.04 9.37 2.83
C ARG A 46 4.80 8.25 1.82
N ILE A 47 5.69 8.06 0.84
CA ILE A 47 5.64 6.92 -0.09
C ILE A 47 5.57 5.61 0.70
N ARG A 48 6.49 5.41 1.65
CA ARG A 48 6.53 4.18 2.45
C ARG A 48 5.35 4.02 3.38
N ALA A 49 4.89 5.11 3.99
CA ALA A 49 3.76 5.10 4.91
C ALA A 49 2.44 4.76 4.20
N VAL A 50 2.14 5.45 3.09
CA VAL A 50 0.92 5.19 2.32
C VAL A 50 0.93 3.79 1.69
N SER A 51 2.11 3.34 1.22
CA SER A 51 2.30 1.96 0.76
C SER A 51 1.92 0.92 1.81
N TYR A 52 2.32 1.15 3.07
CA TYR A 52 1.97 0.23 4.17
C TYR A 52 0.47 0.22 4.47
N ILE A 53 -0.22 1.36 4.37
CA ILE A 53 -1.68 1.42 4.53
C ILE A 53 -2.38 0.63 3.42
N VAL A 54 -1.96 0.83 2.17
CA VAL A 54 -2.53 0.10 1.02
C VAL A 54 -2.20 -1.39 1.08
N GLU A 55 -1.02 -1.77 1.57
CA GLU A 55 -0.63 -3.16 1.82
C GLU A 55 -1.61 -3.89 2.76
N MET A 56 -1.97 -3.23 3.87
CA MET A 56 -2.79 -3.80 4.94
C MET A 56 -4.29 -3.77 4.61
N LEU A 57 -4.77 -2.68 4.01
CA LEU A 57 -6.21 -2.44 3.84
C LEU A 57 -6.70 -2.64 2.40
N GLY A 58 -5.81 -2.63 1.41
CA GLY A 58 -6.15 -2.76 -0.02
C GLY A 58 -6.64 -4.15 -0.45
N LYS A 59 -7.30 -4.91 0.41
CA LYS A 59 -7.81 -6.25 0.09
C LYS A 59 -9.22 -6.17 -0.48
N SER A 60 -9.58 -7.07 -1.40
CA SER A 60 -10.89 -7.10 -2.07
C SER A 60 -12.09 -7.31 -1.15
N TYR A 61 -11.90 -7.68 0.12
CA TYR A 61 -12.95 -7.80 1.12
C TYR A 61 -12.87 -6.73 2.22
N ILE A 62 -11.89 -5.83 2.13
CA ILE A 62 -11.67 -4.75 3.10
C ILE A 62 -11.89 -3.39 2.42
N TRP A 63 -11.23 -3.16 1.28
CA TRP A 63 -11.28 -1.87 0.60
C TRP A 63 -12.72 -1.54 0.15
N PRO A 64 -13.13 -0.26 0.06
CA PRO A 64 -14.47 0.06 -0.40
C PRO A 64 -14.61 -0.14 -1.92
N VAL A 65 -15.69 -0.82 -2.32
CA VAL A 65 -15.98 -1.18 -3.72
C VAL A 65 -15.99 0.02 -4.65
N ASP A 66 -16.48 1.16 -4.18
CA ASP A 66 -16.56 2.41 -4.97
C ASP A 66 -15.19 2.92 -5.43
N TYR A 67 -14.10 2.47 -4.81
CA TYR A 67 -12.72 2.88 -5.11
C TYR A 67 -11.84 1.74 -5.66
N TYR A 68 -12.43 0.64 -6.14
CA TYR A 68 -11.66 -0.52 -6.63
C TYR A 68 -10.86 -0.20 -7.90
N GLU A 69 -11.43 0.58 -8.81
CA GLU A 69 -10.74 0.97 -10.04
C GLU A 69 -9.49 1.82 -9.76
N ASP A 70 -9.51 2.61 -8.69
CA ASP A 70 -8.39 3.45 -8.28
C ASP A 70 -7.35 2.65 -7.50
N LEU A 71 -7.78 1.63 -6.75
CA LEU A 71 -6.92 0.79 -5.93
C LEU A 71 -5.84 0.06 -6.75
N ASP A 72 -6.18 -0.47 -7.93
CA ASP A 72 -5.19 -1.10 -8.81
C ASP A 72 -4.15 -0.11 -9.31
N LYS A 73 -4.61 1.06 -9.80
CA LYS A 73 -3.73 2.14 -10.27
C LYS A 73 -2.81 2.64 -9.16
N MET A 74 -3.34 2.84 -7.96
CA MET A 74 -2.55 3.25 -6.79
C MET A 74 -1.47 2.23 -6.46
N VAL A 75 -1.80 0.93 -6.48
CA VAL A 75 -0.81 -0.11 -6.20
C VAL A 75 0.30 -0.14 -7.25
N GLU A 76 -0.04 -0.02 -8.54
CA GLU A 76 0.97 0.08 -9.59
C GLU A 76 1.90 1.29 -9.40
N LYS A 77 1.33 2.46 -9.10
CA LYS A 77 2.09 3.69 -8.80
C LYS A 77 3.03 3.50 -7.62
N LEU A 78 2.53 2.97 -6.51
CA LEU A 78 3.33 2.76 -5.29
C LEU A 78 4.44 1.73 -5.50
N ILE A 79 4.18 0.65 -6.25
CA ILE A 79 5.21 -0.32 -6.63
C ILE A 79 6.31 0.37 -7.43
N ASN A 80 5.97 1.22 -8.39
CA ASN A 80 6.95 1.93 -9.20
C ASN A 80 7.80 2.87 -8.34
N LEU A 81 7.17 3.69 -7.49
CA LEU A 81 7.88 4.60 -6.58
C LEU A 81 8.82 3.86 -5.62
N LEU A 82 8.34 2.78 -4.98
CA LEU A 82 9.17 1.96 -4.10
C LEU A 82 10.33 1.28 -4.85
N THR A 83 10.12 0.91 -6.11
CA THR A 83 11.17 0.33 -6.95
C THR A 83 12.27 1.36 -7.24
N LEU A 84 11.89 2.58 -7.62
CA LEU A 84 12.84 3.69 -7.85
C LEU A 84 13.67 3.99 -6.60
N MET A 85 13.06 3.92 -5.40
CA MET A 85 13.78 4.12 -4.15
C MET A 85 14.93 3.14 -3.94
N ILE A 86 14.84 1.90 -4.44
CA ILE A 86 15.89 0.87 -4.26
C ILE A 86 16.74 0.63 -5.52
N GLU A 87 16.59 1.48 -6.54
CA GLU A 87 17.48 1.43 -7.70
C GLU A 87 18.93 1.74 -7.28
N PRO A 88 19.94 1.16 -7.96
CA PRO A 88 21.33 1.53 -7.74
C PRO A 88 21.51 3.05 -7.87
N ASP A 89 22.29 3.64 -6.96
CA ASP A 89 22.60 5.07 -6.94
C ASP A 89 21.41 6.00 -6.67
N SER A 90 20.28 5.50 -6.15
CA SER A 90 19.18 6.36 -5.72
C SER A 90 19.59 7.24 -4.52
N ASP A 91 19.10 8.49 -4.50
CA ASP A 91 19.33 9.41 -3.37
C ASP A 91 18.81 8.83 -2.05
N PHE A 92 17.74 8.03 -2.10
CA PHE A 92 17.23 7.31 -0.94
C PHE A 92 18.27 6.32 -0.36
N LEU A 93 18.88 5.49 -1.20
CA LEU A 93 19.89 4.55 -0.71
C LEU A 93 21.15 5.26 -0.22
N ASP A 94 21.55 6.36 -0.85
CA ASP A 94 22.67 7.18 -0.37
C ASP A 94 22.40 7.72 1.05
N MET A 95 21.19 8.26 1.31
CA MET A 95 20.79 8.71 2.65
C MET A 95 20.84 7.59 3.71
N TRP A 96 20.58 6.35 3.31
CA TRP A 96 20.66 5.17 4.18
C TRP A 96 22.05 4.52 4.21
N GLY A 97 23.06 5.14 3.59
CA GLY A 97 24.42 4.61 3.54
C GLY A 97 24.52 3.27 2.81
N ASN A 98 23.67 3.05 1.81
CA ASN A 98 23.53 1.80 1.06
C ASN A 98 23.31 0.57 1.95
N ASN A 99 22.59 0.74 3.07
CA ASN A 99 22.31 -0.35 3.99
C ASN A 99 21.44 -1.44 3.30
N PRO A 100 21.90 -2.70 3.20
CA PRO A 100 21.12 -3.76 2.58
C PRO A 100 19.79 -4.06 3.30
N GLU A 101 19.67 -3.75 4.59
CA GLU A 101 18.44 -3.97 5.35
C GLU A 101 17.29 -3.08 4.85
N ILE A 102 17.56 -1.83 4.42
CA ILE A 102 16.51 -0.96 3.89
C ILE A 102 16.02 -1.46 2.53
N ILE A 103 16.92 -2.00 1.69
CA ILE A 103 16.58 -2.62 0.41
C ILE A 103 15.65 -3.81 0.64
N ILE A 104 16.00 -4.71 1.57
CA ILE A 104 15.17 -5.87 1.93
C ILE A 104 13.80 -5.42 2.44
N ALA A 105 13.75 -4.38 3.28
CA ALA A 105 12.50 -3.87 3.84
C ALA A 105 11.58 -3.29 2.76
N VAL A 106 12.10 -2.48 1.84
CA VAL A 106 11.32 -1.91 0.74
C VAL A 106 10.90 -2.99 -0.26
N GLN A 107 11.79 -3.93 -0.59
CA GLN A 107 11.45 -5.07 -1.45
C GLN A 107 10.31 -5.91 -0.85
N LYS A 108 10.28 -6.09 0.47
CA LYS A 108 9.18 -6.76 1.14
C LYS A 108 7.85 -6.03 0.94
N GLN A 109 7.81 -4.70 1.02
CA GLN A 109 6.59 -3.92 0.74
C GLN A 109 6.11 -4.13 -0.70
N ILE A 110 7.04 -4.07 -1.67
CA ILE A 110 6.75 -4.34 -3.08
C ILE A 110 6.14 -5.74 -3.26
N ASP A 111 6.72 -6.76 -2.62
CA ASP A 111 6.28 -8.15 -2.77
C ASP A 111 4.88 -8.38 -2.18
N VAL A 112 4.52 -7.71 -1.07
CA VAL A 112 3.17 -7.83 -0.50
C VAL A 112 2.16 -7.10 -1.36
N LEU A 113 2.48 -5.90 -1.86
CA LEU A 113 1.61 -5.16 -2.78
C LEU A 113 1.33 -5.94 -4.06
N LYS A 114 2.32 -6.66 -4.62
CA LYS A 114 2.15 -7.53 -5.79
C LYS A 114 1.29 -8.78 -5.55
N LYS A 115 1.17 -9.23 -4.30
CA LYS A 115 0.42 -10.44 -3.90
C LYS A 115 -0.96 -10.13 -3.32
N ARG A 116 -1.32 -8.86 -3.28
CA ARG A 116 -2.56 -8.35 -2.71
C ARG A 116 -3.78 -8.98 -3.36
#